data_AF-A0A518FGZ0-F1
#
_entry.id   AF-A0A518FGZ0-F1
#
_cell.length_a   1.000
_cell.length_b   1.000
_cell.length_c   1.000
_cell.angle_alpha   90.00
_cell.angle_beta   90.00
_cell.angle_gamma   90.00
#
_symmetry.space_group_name_H-M   'P 1'
#
loop_
_entity.id
_entity.type
_entity.pdbx_description
1 polymer ?
#
loop_
_entity_poly.entity_id
_entity_poly.type
_entity_poly.pdbx_seq_one_letter_code
_entity_poly.pdbx_strand_id
1 'polypeptide(L)'
;MNRDRLNLVLTAVGVLAVIAGCVLFPFFRWIALGLIVAVPLLIVSLIIIVGVLLNIGVRGPRSLSGRRCPRCGKRRALREYNRVFLYGNAKFPFDHFNVIYRCRYCEQIQVQEEHAVHPHSYSTDRVAVKVLIPGGSWQRYADDLAGKTVGFVRNELEEEERLAYPLSALVNGQGVTDEYVLTRGELLEFVRAGDAVSASEQDSELA
;
A
#
# COMPACT_ATOMS: atom_id res chain seq x y z
N MET A 1 -13.10 43.85 66.99
CA MET A 1 -12.18 44.25 65.90
C MET A 1 -12.59 45.64 65.43
N ASN A 2 -11.72 46.65 65.53
CA ASN A 2 -12.07 48.05 65.20
C ASN A 2 -12.40 48.20 63.71
N ARG A 3 -13.47 48.91 63.39
CA ARG A 3 -13.97 49.17 62.03
C ARG A 3 -12.88 49.74 61.10
N ASP A 4 -11.99 50.56 61.65
CA ASP A 4 -10.88 51.17 60.91
C ASP A 4 -9.83 50.14 60.46
N ARG A 5 -9.54 49.12 61.28
CA ARG A 5 -8.63 48.04 60.91
C ARG A 5 -9.24 47.13 59.84
N LEU A 6 -10.55 46.90 59.90
CA LEU A 6 -11.28 46.15 58.88
C LEU A 6 -11.21 46.87 57.52
N ASN A 7 -11.47 48.18 57.51
CA ASN A 7 -11.40 49.02 56.31
C ASN A 7 -9.98 49.06 55.71
N LEU A 8 -8.95 49.13 56.56
CA LEU A 8 -7.55 49.09 56.12
C LEU A 8 -7.18 47.75 55.46
N VAL A 9 -7.65 46.63 56.03
CA VAL A 9 -7.39 45.29 55.46
C VAL A 9 -8.12 45.11 54.14
N LEU A 10 -9.39 45.53 54.04
CA LEU A 10 -10.16 45.46 52.80
C LEU A 10 -9.54 46.29 51.67
N THR A 11 -9.07 47.50 51.98
CA THR A 11 -8.37 48.34 50.99
C THR A 11 -7.03 47.74 50.58
N ALA A 12 -6.24 47.18 51.51
CA ALA A 12 -5.00 46.49 51.17
C ALA A 12 -5.21 45.26 50.28
N VAL A 13 -6.23 44.44 50.56
CA VAL A 13 -6.60 43.28 49.72
C VAL A 13 -7.07 43.73 48.34
N GLY A 14 -7.88 44.79 48.27
CA GLY A 14 -8.32 45.36 46.98
C GLY A 14 -7.15 45.86 46.13
N VAL A 15 -6.19 46.57 46.73
CA VAL A 15 -4.99 47.04 46.03
C VAL A 15 -4.12 45.87 45.57
N LEU A 16 -3.92 44.85 46.41
CA LEU A 16 -3.17 43.64 46.02
C LEU A 16 -3.85 42.89 44.87
N ALA A 17 -5.17 42.80 44.86
CA ALA A 17 -5.92 42.17 43.77
C ALA A 17 -5.77 42.94 42.45
N VAL A 18 -5.75 44.28 42.49
CA VAL A 18 -5.52 45.12 41.30
C VAL A 18 -4.10 44.95 40.78
N ILE A 19 -3.09 44.97 41.66
CA ILE A 19 -1.69 44.75 41.28
C ILE A 19 -1.49 43.35 40.68
N ALA A 20 -2.04 42.32 41.32
CA ALA A 20 -2.01 40.96 40.80
C ALA A 20 -2.71 40.85 39.44
N GLY A 21 -3.87 41.50 39.27
CA GLY A 21 -4.57 41.59 37.99
C GLY A 21 -3.71 42.25 36.91
N CYS A 22 -3.06 43.38 37.20
CA CYS A 22 -2.21 44.09 36.25
C CYS A 22 -0.96 43.30 35.83
N VAL A 23 -0.40 42.46 36.71
CA VAL A 23 0.79 41.63 36.39
C VAL A 23 0.40 40.33 35.71
N LEU A 24 -0.70 39.68 36.13
CA LEU A 24 -1.13 38.39 35.58
C LEU A 24 -1.84 38.54 34.24
N PHE A 25 -2.60 39.62 34.02
CA PHE A 25 -3.34 39.85 32.78
C PHE A 25 -2.46 39.84 31.51
N PRO A 26 -1.31 40.54 31.42
CA PRO A 26 -0.45 40.44 30.25
C PRO A 26 0.10 39.02 30.07
N PHE A 27 0.39 38.31 31.16
CA PHE A 27 0.88 36.93 31.12
C PHE A 27 -0.17 35.98 30.52
N PHE A 28 -1.42 36.06 30.99
CA PHE A 28 -2.54 35.31 30.42
C PHE A 28 -2.80 35.68 28.95
N ARG A 29 -2.67 36.96 28.59
CA ARG A 29 -2.83 37.42 27.21
C ARG A 29 -1.80 36.81 26.27
N TRP A 30 -0.53 36.78 26.68
CA TRP A 30 0.55 36.19 25.88
C TRP A 30 0.43 34.67 25.78
N ILE A 31 0.03 33.98 26.86
CA ILE A 31 -0.25 32.54 26.82
C ILE A 31 -1.42 32.25 25.87
N ALA A 32 -2.51 33.02 25.93
CA ALA A 32 -3.65 32.85 25.05
C ALA A 32 -3.28 33.07 23.57
N LEU A 33 -2.54 34.14 23.26
CA LEU A 33 -2.02 34.39 21.91
C LEU A 33 -1.09 33.27 21.45
N GLY A 34 -0.20 32.80 22.32
CA GLY A 34 0.70 31.67 22.03
C GLY A 34 -0.08 30.39 21.70
N LEU A 35 -1.12 30.07 22.46
CA LEU A 35 -2.00 28.92 22.19
C LEU A 35 -2.77 29.08 20.88
N ILE A 36 -3.30 30.27 20.60
CA ILE A 36 -4.04 30.56 19.35
C ILE A 36 -3.15 30.36 18.12
N VAL A 37 -1.84 30.60 18.21
CA VAL A 37 -0.91 30.40 17.09
C VAL A 37 -0.33 28.98 17.05
N ALA A 38 0.06 28.43 18.20
CA ALA A 38 0.72 27.13 18.27
C ALA A 38 -0.24 25.96 17.97
N VAL A 39 -1.48 26.02 18.44
CA VAL A 39 -2.45 24.93 18.25
C VAL A 39 -2.78 24.72 16.76
N PRO A 40 -3.11 25.75 15.95
CA PRO A 40 -3.30 25.57 14.51
C PRO A 40 -2.05 25.05 13.79
N LEU A 41 -0.86 25.53 14.15
CA LEU A 41 0.39 25.05 13.54
C LEU A 41 0.62 23.55 13.81
N LEU A 42 0.34 23.09 15.02
CA LEU A 42 0.43 21.68 15.37
C LEU A 42 -0.61 20.84 14.62
N ILE A 43 -1.85 21.34 14.52
CA ILE A 43 -2.92 20.67 13.75
C ILE A 43 -2.53 20.56 12.27
N VAL A 44 -2.05 21.64 11.65
CA VAL A 44 -1.61 21.63 10.24
C VAL A 44 -0.44 20.67 10.04
N SER A 45 0.55 20.68 10.93
CA SER A 45 1.69 19.75 10.89
C SER A 45 1.22 18.29 10.97
N LEU A 46 0.29 17.98 11.89
CA LEU A 46 -0.29 16.65 12.03
C LEU A 46 -1.02 16.22 10.75
N ILE A 47 -1.83 17.11 10.15
CA ILE A 47 -2.54 16.83 8.90
C ILE A 47 -1.54 16.51 7.77
N ILE A 48 -0.45 17.27 7.66
CA ILE A 48 0.59 17.02 6.65
C ILE A 48 1.26 15.66 6.89
N ILE A 49 1.63 15.33 8.13
CA ILE A 49 2.27 14.06 8.47
C ILE A 49 1.33 12.89 8.15
N VAL A 50 0.07 12.96 8.57
CA VAL A 50 -0.95 11.95 8.26
C VAL A 50 -1.15 11.84 6.75
N GLY A 51 -1.24 12.96 6.03
CA GLY A 51 -1.36 12.98 4.57
C GLY A 51 -0.18 12.31 3.88
N VAL A 52 1.06 12.55 4.34
CA VAL A 52 2.26 11.90 3.82
C VAL A 52 2.27 10.41 4.10
N LEU A 53 1.93 9.99 5.33
CA LEU A 53 1.86 8.58 5.70
C LEU A 53 0.80 7.83 4.88
N LEU A 54 -0.40 8.41 4.73
CA LEU A 54 -1.44 7.85 3.88
C LEU A 54 -0.99 7.79 2.41
N ASN A 55 -0.31 8.81 1.91
CA ASN A 55 0.20 8.82 0.54
C ASN A 55 1.28 7.74 0.30
N ILE A 56 2.12 7.44 1.29
CA ILE A 56 3.10 6.34 1.23
C ILE A 56 2.38 4.99 1.24
N GLY A 57 1.37 4.82 2.09
CA GLY A 57 0.56 3.60 2.11
C GLY A 57 -0.18 3.37 0.78
N VAL A 58 -0.73 4.43 0.18
CA VAL A 58 -1.51 4.34 -1.06
C VAL A 58 -0.62 4.21 -2.30
N ARG A 59 0.51 4.92 -2.39
CA ARG A 59 1.38 4.88 -3.59
C ARG A 59 2.34 3.69 -3.62
N GLY A 60 2.48 2.97 -2.51
CA GLY A 60 3.46 1.90 -2.38
C GLY A 60 4.90 2.42 -2.36
N PRO A 61 5.86 1.55 -2.01
CA PRO A 61 7.27 1.91 -2.02
C PRO A 61 7.72 2.23 -3.46
N ARG A 62 8.54 3.29 -3.63
CA ARG A 62 9.06 3.67 -4.94
C ARG A 62 9.90 2.54 -5.53
N SER A 63 9.70 2.29 -6.83
CA SER A 63 10.43 1.25 -7.55
C SER A 63 11.96 1.38 -7.39
N LEU A 64 12.63 0.23 -7.36
CA LEU A 64 14.10 0.15 -7.35
C LEU A 64 14.71 0.19 -8.76
N SER A 65 13.87 0.26 -9.80
CA SER A 65 14.34 0.33 -11.18
C SER A 65 15.27 1.52 -11.39
N GLY A 66 16.45 1.26 -11.97
CA GLY A 66 17.44 2.30 -12.20
C GLY A 66 18.14 2.84 -10.95
N ARG A 67 18.00 2.20 -9.78
CA ARG A 67 18.80 2.54 -8.59
C ARG A 67 20.21 1.95 -8.63
N ARG A 68 21.03 2.35 -7.64
CA ARG A 68 22.35 1.75 -7.41
C ARG A 68 22.17 0.35 -6.86
N CYS A 69 23.00 -0.59 -7.33
CA CYS A 69 23.06 -1.90 -6.71
C CYS A 69 23.75 -1.79 -5.33
N PRO A 70 23.21 -2.43 -4.28
CA PRO A 70 23.81 -2.38 -2.95
C PRO A 70 25.11 -3.17 -2.82
N ARG A 71 25.34 -4.26 -3.58
CA ARG A 71 26.65 -4.93 -3.62
C ARG A 71 27.72 -4.10 -4.31
N CYS A 72 27.49 -3.78 -5.58
CA CYS A 72 28.56 -3.28 -6.45
C CYS A 72 28.58 -1.76 -6.57
N GLY A 73 27.61 -1.06 -5.98
CA GLY A 73 27.51 0.41 -5.96
C GLY A 73 27.25 1.07 -7.32
N LYS A 74 27.23 0.31 -8.43
CA LYS A 74 27.04 0.84 -9.79
C LYS A 74 25.66 1.48 -9.92
N ARG A 75 25.60 2.70 -10.48
CA ARG A 75 24.35 3.44 -10.77
C ARG A 75 23.55 2.75 -11.86
N ARG A 76 22.21 2.82 -11.75
CA ARG A 76 21.25 2.28 -12.72
C ARG A 76 21.54 0.81 -13.06
N ALA A 77 21.94 0.05 -12.05
CA ALA A 77 22.38 -1.32 -12.22
C ALA A 77 21.25 -2.32 -12.02
N LEU A 78 20.25 -1.99 -11.20
CA LEU A 78 19.07 -2.82 -10.97
C LEU A 78 18.11 -2.67 -12.14
N ARG A 79 17.85 -3.80 -12.80
CA ARG A 79 16.82 -3.94 -13.82
C ARG A 79 15.78 -4.91 -13.32
N GLU A 80 14.54 -4.63 -13.66
CA GLU A 80 13.46 -5.58 -13.45
C GLU A 80 13.75 -6.85 -14.25
N TYR A 81 13.71 -7.99 -13.57
CA TYR A 81 13.96 -9.31 -14.15
C TYR A 81 12.67 -10.12 -14.21
N ASN A 82 11.85 -10.05 -13.17
CA ASN A 82 10.57 -10.74 -13.10
C ASN A 82 9.59 -9.97 -12.21
N ARG A 83 8.30 -10.22 -12.40
CA ARG A 83 7.24 -9.78 -11.49
C ARG A 83 6.41 -11.00 -11.10
N VAL A 84 6.24 -11.16 -9.80
CA VAL A 84 5.40 -12.21 -9.21
C VAL A 84 4.22 -11.51 -8.56
N PHE A 85 3.01 -11.78 -9.02
CA PHE A 85 1.81 -11.28 -8.38
C PHE A 85 1.65 -11.99 -7.03
N LEU A 86 1.33 -11.24 -5.97
CA LEU A 86 1.13 -11.80 -4.65
C LEU A 86 -0.36 -12.01 -4.40
N TYR A 87 -1.09 -10.90 -4.41
CA TYR A 87 -2.53 -10.88 -4.22
C TYR A 87 -3.06 -9.51 -4.67
N GLY A 88 -4.34 -9.49 -4.97
CA GLY A 88 -5.05 -8.30 -5.39
C GLY A 88 -6.51 -8.48 -5.03
N ASN A 89 -7.11 -7.43 -4.49
CA ASN A 89 -8.51 -7.47 -4.08
C ASN A 89 -9.28 -6.49 -4.94
N ALA A 90 -10.39 -6.93 -5.54
CA ALA A 90 -11.26 -6.07 -6.35
C ALA A 90 -11.78 -4.83 -5.58
N LYS A 91 -11.73 -4.83 -4.24
CA LYS A 91 -12.07 -3.67 -3.39
C LYS A 91 -11.02 -2.56 -3.40
N PHE A 92 -9.76 -2.86 -3.71
CA PHE A 92 -8.66 -1.90 -3.70
C PHE A 92 -8.20 -1.60 -5.13
N PRO A 93 -7.88 -0.33 -5.46
CA PRO A 93 -7.55 0.07 -6.84
C PRO A 93 -6.12 -0.30 -7.28
N PHE A 94 -5.45 -1.18 -6.54
CA PHE A 94 -4.07 -1.57 -6.74
C PHE A 94 -3.89 -3.07 -6.50
N ASP A 95 -2.97 -3.65 -7.25
CA ASP A 95 -2.51 -5.03 -7.14
C ASP A 95 -1.12 -5.06 -6.46
N HIS A 96 -0.88 -6.07 -5.62
CA HIS A 96 0.42 -6.28 -4.96
C HIS A 96 1.29 -7.23 -5.78
N PHE A 97 2.51 -6.79 -6.10
CA PHE A 97 3.49 -7.60 -6.83
C PHE A 97 4.82 -7.61 -6.11
N ASN A 98 5.47 -8.76 -6.05
CA ASN A 98 6.90 -8.85 -5.83
C ASN A 98 7.64 -8.62 -7.14
N VAL A 99 8.27 -7.46 -7.26
CA VAL A 99 9.16 -7.13 -8.37
C VAL A 99 10.57 -7.60 -8.02
N ILE A 100 11.07 -8.54 -8.83
CA ILE A 100 12.40 -9.10 -8.71
C ILE A 100 13.34 -8.28 -9.58
N TYR A 101 14.27 -7.58 -8.93
CA TYR A 101 15.33 -6.81 -9.54
C TYR A 101 16.62 -7.62 -9.62
N ARG A 102 17.28 -7.63 -10.78
CA ARG A 102 18.62 -8.20 -10.95
C ARG A 102 19.62 -7.13 -11.34
N CYS A 103 20.77 -7.14 -10.68
CA CYS A 103 21.88 -6.27 -11.06
C CYS A 103 22.53 -6.74 -12.36
N ARG A 104 22.71 -5.85 -13.34
CA ARG A 104 23.39 -6.18 -14.61
C ARG A 104 24.87 -6.59 -14.45
N TYR A 105 25.54 -6.13 -13.39
CA TYR A 105 27.00 -6.28 -13.26
C TYR A 105 27.42 -7.41 -12.32
N CYS A 106 26.76 -7.55 -11.17
CA CYS A 106 27.10 -8.55 -10.16
C CYS A 106 26.00 -9.59 -9.95
N GLU A 107 24.96 -9.54 -10.80
CA GLU A 107 23.82 -10.47 -10.81
C GLU A 107 23.05 -10.58 -9.49
N GLN A 108 23.32 -9.70 -8.52
CA GLN A 108 22.62 -9.68 -7.25
C GLN A 108 21.11 -9.49 -7.50
N ILE A 109 20.33 -10.37 -6.90
CA ILE A 109 18.88 -10.35 -6.93
C ILE A 109 18.37 -9.59 -5.69
N GLN A 110 17.35 -8.76 -5.89
CA GLN A 110 16.59 -8.12 -4.82
C GLN A 110 15.11 -8.24 -5.13
N VAL A 111 14.31 -8.54 -4.11
CA VAL A 111 12.86 -8.59 -4.23
C VAL A 111 12.28 -7.38 -3.50
N GLN A 112 11.34 -6.70 -4.13
CA GLN A 112 10.61 -5.60 -3.52
C GLN A 112 9.13 -5.74 -3.86
N GLU A 113 8.29 -5.59 -2.85
CA GLU A 113 6.85 -5.45 -3.06
C GLU A 113 6.55 -4.07 -3.65
N GLU A 114 5.85 -4.02 -4.77
CA GLU A 114 5.36 -2.80 -5.42
C GLU A 114 3.85 -2.90 -5.65
N HIS A 115 3.20 -1.74 -5.67
CA HIS A 115 1.79 -1.62 -6.02
C HIS A 115 1.68 -1.13 -7.46
N ALA A 116 0.95 -1.85 -8.31
CA ALA A 116 0.55 -1.32 -9.61
C ALA A 116 -0.92 -0.93 -9.57
N VAL A 117 -1.23 0.25 -10.09
CA VAL A 117 -2.61 0.66 -10.33
C VAL A 117 -3.19 -0.25 -11.40
N HIS A 118 -4.44 -0.70 -11.22
CA HIS A 118 -5.13 -1.55 -12.20
C HIS A 118 -4.94 -1.01 -13.62
N PRO A 119 -4.35 -1.79 -14.53
CA PRO A 119 -4.32 -1.42 -15.94
C PRO A 119 -5.76 -1.43 -16.45
N HIS A 120 -6.28 -0.22 -16.68
CA HIS A 120 -7.56 0.13 -17.28
C HIS A 120 -8.76 0.34 -16.36
N SER A 121 -9.53 1.37 -16.73
CA SER A 121 -10.86 1.70 -16.24
C SER A 121 -11.88 0.67 -16.73
N TYR A 122 -11.98 -0.47 -16.03
CA TYR A 122 -13.08 -1.42 -16.25
C TYR A 122 -13.77 -1.72 -14.92
N SER A 123 -15.04 -2.12 -15.03
CA SER A 123 -15.97 -2.15 -13.92
C SER A 123 -15.40 -2.96 -12.76
N THR A 124 -15.40 -2.36 -11.58
CA THR A 124 -15.20 -3.02 -10.29
C THR A 124 -16.35 -3.98 -9.96
N ASP A 125 -17.03 -4.51 -10.98
CA ASP A 125 -18.10 -5.48 -10.79
C ASP A 125 -17.47 -6.78 -10.32
N ARG A 126 -17.93 -7.23 -9.15
CA ARG A 126 -17.49 -8.44 -8.42
C ARG A 126 -17.77 -9.74 -9.19
N VAL A 127 -17.99 -9.66 -10.49
CA VAL A 127 -18.60 -10.70 -11.33
C VAL A 127 -17.58 -11.24 -12.34
N ALA A 128 -16.61 -10.43 -12.75
CA ALA A 128 -15.62 -10.83 -13.75
C ALA A 128 -14.57 -11.79 -13.18
N VAL A 129 -14.15 -12.76 -13.99
CA VAL A 129 -12.95 -13.58 -13.74
C VAL A 129 -11.73 -12.80 -14.19
N LYS A 130 -10.69 -12.72 -13.35
CA LYS A 130 -9.40 -12.10 -13.69
C LYS A 130 -8.44 -13.17 -14.20
N VAL A 131 -7.80 -12.95 -15.35
CA VAL A 131 -6.83 -13.87 -15.97
C VAL A 131 -5.45 -13.20 -16.04
N LEU A 132 -4.42 -13.88 -15.53
CA LEU A 132 -3.02 -13.43 -15.53
C LEU A 132 -2.12 -14.44 -16.25
N ILE A 133 -1.17 -13.93 -17.05
CA ILE A 133 -0.18 -14.73 -17.80
C ILE A 133 1.23 -14.45 -17.25
N PRO A 134 2.17 -15.42 -17.22
CA PRO A 134 3.48 -15.22 -16.62
C PRO A 134 4.25 -14.12 -17.32
N GLY A 135 4.98 -13.33 -16.53
CA GLY A 135 5.69 -12.14 -17.02
C GLY A 135 4.83 -10.87 -17.01
N GLY A 136 3.57 -10.94 -16.57
CA GLY A 136 2.74 -9.79 -16.17
C GLY A 136 2.45 -8.76 -17.27
N SER A 137 2.77 -9.07 -18.53
CA SER A 137 2.55 -8.16 -19.65
C SER A 137 1.11 -8.19 -20.17
N TRP A 138 0.37 -9.26 -19.84
CA TRP A 138 -1.00 -9.46 -20.28
C TRP A 138 -1.90 -9.88 -19.12
N GLN A 139 -3.03 -9.19 -19.03
CA GLN A 139 -4.07 -9.40 -18.05
C GLN A 139 -5.42 -9.08 -18.67
N ARG A 140 -6.44 -9.88 -18.35
CA ARG A 140 -7.82 -9.69 -18.82
C ARG A 140 -8.80 -9.90 -17.68
N TYR A 141 -9.80 -9.03 -17.59
CA TYR A 141 -11.00 -9.27 -16.80
C TYR A 141 -12.12 -9.68 -17.75
N ALA A 142 -12.82 -10.77 -17.45
CA ALA A 142 -13.73 -11.40 -18.37
C ALA A 142 -14.98 -11.94 -17.64
N ASP A 143 -16.14 -11.35 -17.94
CA ASP A 143 -17.43 -11.79 -17.42
C ASP A 143 -17.94 -13.06 -18.13
N ASP A 144 -17.45 -13.31 -19.34
CA ASP A 144 -17.81 -14.42 -20.23
C ASP A 144 -17.10 -15.74 -19.89
N LEU A 145 -16.11 -15.71 -18.99
CA LEU A 145 -15.38 -16.91 -18.57
C LEU A 145 -16.04 -17.67 -17.41
N ALA A 146 -17.04 -17.08 -16.75
CA ALA A 146 -17.79 -17.79 -15.72
C ALA A 146 -18.53 -19.00 -16.32
N GLY A 147 -18.30 -20.19 -15.75
CA GLY A 147 -18.82 -21.46 -16.26
C GLY A 147 -17.97 -22.10 -17.37
N LYS A 148 -16.84 -21.47 -17.75
CA LYS A 148 -15.84 -22.07 -18.64
C LYS A 148 -14.78 -22.81 -17.84
N THR A 149 -14.15 -23.80 -18.46
CA THR A 149 -13.05 -24.52 -17.84
C THR A 149 -11.73 -23.77 -18.01
N VAL A 150 -10.77 -24.01 -17.11
CA VAL A 150 -9.40 -23.49 -17.23
C VAL A 150 -8.76 -23.90 -18.56
N GLY A 151 -8.99 -25.14 -19.01
CA GLY A 151 -8.52 -25.63 -20.31
C GLY A 151 -9.11 -24.87 -21.50
N PHE A 152 -10.37 -24.43 -21.41
CA PHE A 152 -10.97 -23.58 -22.44
C PHE A 152 -10.21 -22.24 -22.55
N VAL A 153 -9.94 -21.60 -21.41
CA VAL A 153 -9.20 -20.33 -21.37
C VAL A 153 -7.77 -20.51 -21.87
N ARG A 154 -7.12 -21.60 -21.47
CA ARG A 154 -5.77 -21.94 -21.95
C ARG A 154 -5.72 -22.05 -23.47
N ASN A 155 -6.66 -22.78 -24.07
CA ASN A 155 -6.74 -22.94 -25.52
C ASN A 155 -6.95 -21.61 -26.24
N GLU A 156 -7.85 -20.74 -25.75
CA GLU A 156 -8.02 -19.39 -26.33
C GLU A 156 -6.71 -18.59 -26.30
N LEU A 157 -5.97 -18.66 -25.19
CA LEU A 157 -4.70 -17.94 -25.06
C LEU A 157 -3.56 -18.54 -25.91
N GLU A 158 -3.57 -19.85 -26.14
CA GLU A 158 -2.65 -20.51 -27.08
C GLU A 158 -2.97 -20.12 -28.53
N GLU A 159 -4.25 -20.06 -28.91
CA GLU A 159 -4.69 -19.59 -30.23
C GLU A 159 -4.33 -18.12 -30.49
N GLU A 160 -4.37 -17.27 -29.47
CA GLU A 160 -3.93 -15.87 -29.54
C GLU A 160 -2.40 -15.69 -29.48
N GLU A 161 -1.61 -16.77 -29.51
CA GLU A 161 -0.15 -16.78 -29.36
C GLU A 161 0.34 -16.09 -28.06
N ARG A 162 -0.52 -16.01 -27.03
CA ARG A 162 -0.19 -15.41 -25.72
C ARG A 162 0.56 -16.39 -24.82
N LEU A 163 0.44 -17.69 -25.09
CA LEU A 163 1.12 -18.77 -24.38
C LEU A 163 2.09 -19.50 -25.31
N ALA A 164 3.37 -19.48 -24.97
CA ALA A 164 4.43 -20.12 -25.76
C ALA A 164 5.06 -21.35 -25.08
N TYR A 165 4.66 -21.67 -23.85
CA TYR A 165 5.28 -22.70 -23.02
C TYR A 165 4.24 -23.40 -22.15
N PRO A 166 4.51 -24.64 -21.67
CA PRO A 166 3.63 -25.30 -20.72
C PRO A 166 3.60 -24.55 -19.38
N LEU A 167 2.40 -24.18 -18.94
CA LEU A 167 2.15 -23.42 -17.71
C LEU A 167 1.22 -24.20 -16.76
N SER A 168 1.45 -24.07 -15.46
CA SER A 168 0.51 -24.51 -14.43
C SER A 168 -0.57 -23.46 -14.25
N ALA A 169 -1.80 -23.88 -13.98
CA ALA A 169 -2.91 -22.98 -13.67
C ALA A 169 -3.14 -22.90 -12.17
N LEU A 170 -3.31 -21.70 -11.66
CA LEU A 170 -3.69 -21.41 -10.29
C LEU A 170 -5.03 -20.69 -10.30
N VAL A 171 -5.97 -21.11 -9.47
CA VAL A 171 -7.19 -20.34 -9.18
C VAL A 171 -7.13 -19.86 -7.75
N ASN A 172 -7.17 -18.54 -7.55
CA ASN A 172 -6.98 -17.90 -6.24
C ASN A 172 -5.73 -18.39 -5.49
N GLY A 173 -4.65 -18.66 -6.24
CA GLY A 173 -3.38 -19.17 -5.70
C GLY A 173 -3.32 -20.69 -5.50
N GLN A 174 -4.40 -21.44 -5.73
CA GLN A 174 -4.39 -22.91 -5.61
C GLN A 174 -4.20 -23.59 -6.97
N GLY A 175 -3.32 -24.58 -7.04
CA GLY A 175 -3.10 -25.38 -8.24
C GLY A 175 -4.36 -26.12 -8.67
N VAL A 176 -4.80 -25.88 -9.91
CA VAL A 176 -5.99 -26.53 -10.48
C VAL A 176 -5.66 -27.23 -11.79
N THR A 177 -6.48 -28.21 -12.13
CA THR A 177 -6.43 -28.90 -13.43
C THR A 177 -7.21 -28.14 -14.48
N ASP A 178 -6.99 -28.48 -15.75
CA ASP A 178 -7.69 -27.86 -16.89
C ASP A 178 -9.21 -28.12 -16.89
N GLU A 179 -9.69 -29.10 -16.12
CA GLU A 179 -11.11 -29.43 -15.96
C GLU A 179 -11.83 -28.50 -14.96
N TYR A 180 -11.09 -27.70 -14.19
CA TYR A 180 -11.68 -26.80 -13.21
C TYR A 180 -12.57 -25.76 -13.89
N VAL A 181 -13.81 -25.63 -13.40
CA VAL A 181 -14.80 -24.68 -13.92
C VAL A 181 -14.71 -23.38 -13.14
N LEU A 182 -14.47 -22.29 -13.85
CA LEU A 182 -14.32 -20.96 -13.28
C LEU A 182 -15.66 -20.42 -12.79
N THR A 183 -15.65 -19.85 -11.59
CA THR A 183 -16.78 -19.11 -11.02
C THR A 183 -16.50 -17.61 -10.98
N ARG A 184 -17.57 -16.83 -10.82
CA ARG A 184 -17.50 -15.36 -10.86
C ARG A 184 -16.63 -14.81 -9.73
N GLY A 185 -15.79 -13.83 -10.06
CA GLY A 185 -14.90 -13.18 -9.09
C GLY A 185 -13.64 -13.97 -8.75
N GLU A 186 -13.35 -15.06 -9.47
CA GLU A 186 -12.12 -15.82 -9.30
C GLU A 186 -10.95 -15.18 -10.06
N LEU A 187 -9.75 -15.42 -9.55
CA LEU A 187 -8.49 -15.09 -10.18
C LEU A 187 -7.86 -16.36 -10.75
N LEU A 188 -7.75 -16.44 -12.07
CA LEU A 188 -7.00 -17.45 -12.80
C LEU A 188 -5.60 -16.92 -13.15
N GLU A 189 -4.56 -17.63 -12.74
CA GLU A 189 -3.16 -17.32 -13.07
C GLU A 189 -2.53 -18.49 -13.80
N PHE A 190 -1.85 -18.22 -14.90
CA PHE A 190 -0.94 -19.17 -15.51
C PHE A 190 0.48 -18.84 -15.05
N VAL A 191 1.18 -19.83 -14.49
CA VAL A 191 2.55 -19.70 -13.98
C VAL A 191 3.46 -20.74 -14.65
N ARG A 192 4.77 -20.50 -14.73
CA ARG A 192 5.68 -21.51 -15.28
C ARG A 192 5.66 -22.75 -14.38
N ALA A 193 5.70 -23.94 -14.98
CA ALA A 193 5.60 -25.22 -14.28
C ALA A 193 6.69 -25.49 -13.21
N GLY A 194 7.68 -24.60 -13.06
CA GLY A 194 8.69 -24.64 -11.98
C GLY A 194 8.44 -23.68 -10.81
N ASP A 195 7.52 -22.72 -10.93
CA ASP A 195 7.24 -21.70 -9.89
C ASP A 195 6.02 -22.08 -9.02
N ALA A 196 5.22 -23.07 -9.44
CA ALA A 196 4.01 -23.50 -8.74
C ALA A 196 4.28 -24.24 -7.41
N VAL A 197 5.49 -24.78 -7.22
CA VAL A 197 5.86 -25.59 -6.05
C VAL A 197 6.19 -24.71 -4.83
N SER A 198 6.52 -23.43 -5.04
CA SER A 198 6.99 -22.55 -3.95
C SER A 198 5.88 -22.03 -3.03
N ALA A 199 4.61 -22.10 -3.43
CA ALA A 199 3.49 -21.62 -2.62
C ALA A 199 2.92 -22.70 -1.68
N SER A 200 3.09 -23.98 -1.99
CA SER A 200 2.55 -25.09 -1.19
C SER A 200 3.54 -25.65 -0.17
N GLU A 201 4.86 -25.47 -0.35
CA GLU A 201 5.86 -26.01 0.58
C GLU A 201 6.17 -25.07 1.76
N GLN A 202 5.78 -23.79 1.71
CA GLN A 202 6.09 -22.85 2.80
C GLN A 202 5.19 -22.98 4.05
N ASP A 203 4.05 -23.65 3.94
CA ASP A 203 3.14 -23.91 5.08
C ASP A 203 3.38 -25.26 5.78
N SER A 204 4.32 -26.08 5.30
CA SER A 204 4.58 -27.43 5.88
C SER A 204 5.88 -27.55 6.69
N GLU A 205 6.74 -26.53 6.72
CA GLU A 205 7.97 -26.53 7.55
C GLU A 205 7.82 -25.79 8.90
N LEU A 206 6.61 -25.41 9.30
CA LEU A 206 6.34 -24.69 10.54
C LEU A 206 5.29 -25.36 11.46
N ALA A 207 5.02 -26.66 11.28
CA ALA A 207 4.21 -27.48 12.19
C ALA A 207 5.05 -28.52 12.93
#